data_AF-A0A7Y6ANX5-F1
#
_entry.id   AF-A0A7Y6ANX5-F1
#
_cell.length_a   1.000
_cell.length_b   1.000
_cell.length_c   1.000
_cell.angle_alpha   90.00
_cell.angle_beta   90.00
_cell.angle_gamma   90.00
#
_symmetry.space_group_name_H-M   'P 1'
#
loop_
_entity.id
_entity.type
_entity.pdbx_description
1 polymer ?
#
loop_
_entity_poly.entity_id
_entity_poly.type
_entity_poly.pdbx_seq_one_letter_code
_entity_poly.pdbx_strand_id
1 'polypeptide(L)'
;MKKLLPVVVVLAGTLLSGCAGAATPPPTTTPRMSVEESCKFLTTDTFVPKGSDKEKATQIGQHYQEVADKVAPEVSEPIQKMADIMKQVGASPTGRQTSEQLTQLRQQMDQIGVHCK
;
A
#
# COMPACT_ATOMS: atom_id res chain seq x y z
N MET A 1 -37.64 -7.93 -35.60
CA MET A 1 -38.92 -8.61 -35.29
C MET A 1 -38.68 -9.65 -34.20
N LYS A 2 -39.61 -9.77 -33.24
CA LYS A 2 -39.94 -10.89 -32.31
C LYS A 2 -38.76 -11.65 -31.66
N LYS A 3 -38.54 -11.46 -30.34
CA LYS A 3 -38.99 -12.34 -29.22
C LYS A 3 -38.43 -13.77 -29.37
N LEU A 4 -37.76 -14.34 -28.36
CA LEU A 4 -38.40 -15.06 -27.26
C LEU A 4 -37.39 -15.34 -26.13
N LEU A 5 -37.81 -15.10 -24.90
CA LEU A 5 -37.28 -15.71 -23.69
C LEU A 5 -37.95 -17.09 -23.50
N PRO A 6 -37.25 -18.05 -22.87
CA PRO A 6 -37.92 -18.98 -21.96
C PRO A 6 -37.22 -19.04 -20.60
N VAL A 7 -37.99 -18.66 -19.59
CA VAL A 7 -37.87 -19.09 -18.19
C VAL A 7 -38.09 -20.60 -18.12
N VAL A 8 -37.18 -21.35 -17.48
CA VAL A 8 -37.56 -22.49 -16.61
C VAL A 8 -36.52 -22.64 -15.51
N VAL A 9 -36.97 -22.38 -14.28
CA VAL A 9 -36.34 -22.71 -13.01
C VAL A 9 -36.52 -24.20 -12.76
N VAL A 10 -35.44 -24.92 -12.47
CA VAL A 10 -35.50 -26.19 -11.71
C VAL A 10 -34.54 -26.07 -10.53
N LEU A 11 -35.13 -25.73 -9.38
CA LEU A 11 -34.58 -25.94 -8.06
C LEU A 11 -34.63 -27.44 -7.75
N ALA A 12 -33.48 -28.05 -7.44
CA ALA A 12 -33.39 -29.24 -6.62
C ALA A 12 -31.96 -29.36 -6.04
N GLY A 13 -31.85 -29.40 -4.71
CA GLY A 13 -30.62 -29.82 -4.03
C GLY A 13 -29.95 -28.77 -3.14
N THR A 14 -30.67 -28.36 -2.08
CA THR A 14 -30.12 -27.79 -0.84
C THR A 14 -28.94 -28.57 -0.27
N LEU A 15 -28.11 -27.89 0.56
CA LEU A 15 -27.04 -28.32 1.51
C LEU A 15 -25.70 -27.63 1.12
N LEU A 16 -25.21 -26.53 1.67
CA LEU A 16 -25.22 -25.98 3.03
C LEU A 16 -25.40 -24.45 2.98
N SER A 17 -26.35 -23.93 3.75
CA SER A 17 -26.47 -22.52 4.10
C SER A 17 -25.47 -22.16 5.20
N GLY A 18 -24.39 -21.50 4.81
CA GLY A 18 -23.50 -20.71 5.67
C GLY A 18 -23.20 -19.40 4.94
N CYS A 19 -23.47 -18.27 5.59
CA CYS A 19 -23.81 -17.00 4.97
C CYS A 19 -22.65 -16.27 4.26
N ALA A 20 -23.00 -15.57 3.16
CA ALA A 20 -22.30 -14.49 2.47
C ALA A 20 -21.26 -14.83 1.38
N GLY A 21 -21.69 -14.64 0.12
CA GLY A 21 -20.89 -13.92 -0.88
C GLY A 21 -20.06 -14.76 -1.85
N ALA A 22 -20.64 -15.09 -3.00
CA ALA A 22 -19.88 -15.38 -4.20
C ALA A 22 -19.12 -14.11 -4.64
N ALA A 23 -17.80 -14.15 -4.54
CA ALA A 23 -16.89 -13.46 -5.44
C ALA A 23 -15.60 -14.29 -5.48
N THR A 24 -15.02 -14.43 -6.66
CA THR A 24 -13.60 -14.70 -6.87
C THR A 24 -12.75 -14.29 -5.66
N PRO A 25 -11.76 -15.09 -5.20
CA PRO A 25 -10.86 -14.61 -4.16
C PRO A 25 -10.33 -13.25 -4.61
N PRO A 26 -10.51 -12.18 -3.80
CA PRO A 26 -9.93 -10.88 -4.12
C PRO A 26 -8.42 -11.06 -4.26
N PRO A 27 -7.71 -10.17 -4.99
CA PRO A 27 -6.25 -10.27 -5.14
C PRO A 27 -5.69 -10.45 -3.73
N THR A 28 -4.91 -11.52 -3.53
CA THR A 28 -4.32 -11.93 -2.24
C THR A 28 -4.08 -10.73 -1.35
N THR A 29 -5.06 -10.40 -0.50
CA THR A 29 -4.94 -9.34 0.49
C THR A 29 -4.10 -9.96 1.58
N THR A 30 -2.78 -9.91 1.41
CA THR A 30 -1.84 -10.17 2.50
C THR A 30 -2.36 -9.36 3.69
N PRO A 31 -2.72 -10.00 4.81
CA PRO A 31 -3.23 -9.27 5.96
C PRO A 31 -2.21 -8.21 6.35
N ARG A 32 -2.67 -6.95 6.47
CA ARG A 32 -1.82 -5.87 6.98
C ARG A 32 -1.46 -6.15 8.43
N MET A 33 -0.26 -5.76 8.80
CA MET A 33 0.21 -5.82 10.19
C MET A 33 -0.67 -4.98 11.11
N SER A 34 -0.71 -5.33 12.39
CA SER A 34 -1.19 -4.43 13.43
C SER A 34 -0.29 -3.19 13.56
N VAL A 35 -0.75 -2.15 14.26
CA VAL A 35 0.07 -0.95 14.51
C VAL A 35 1.37 -1.31 15.21
N GLU A 36 1.32 -2.14 16.26
CA GLU A 36 2.50 -2.57 17.02
C GLU A 36 3.52 -3.30 16.14
N GLU A 37 3.05 -4.29 15.37
CA GLU A 37 3.91 -5.04 14.44
C GLU A 37 4.50 -4.14 13.35
N SER A 38 3.71 -3.17 12.86
CA SER A 38 4.17 -2.19 11.88
C SER A 38 5.32 -1.36 12.43
N CYS A 39 5.19 -0.83 13.65
CA CYS A 39 6.22 -0.02 14.28
C CYS A 39 7.49 -0.83 14.56
N LYS A 40 7.35 -2.09 14.99
CA LYS A 40 8.48 -3.00 15.13
C LYS A 40 9.14 -3.31 13.77
N PHE A 41 8.35 -3.51 12.73
CA PHE A 41 8.86 -3.72 11.39
C PHE A 41 9.67 -2.51 10.90
N LEU A 42 9.14 -1.29 11.03
CA LEU A 42 9.83 -0.07 10.59
C LEU A 42 11.16 0.19 11.29
N THR A 43 11.31 -0.23 12.55
CA THR A 43 12.56 -0.08 13.31
C THR A 43 13.62 -1.12 12.96
N THR A 44 13.22 -2.21 12.31
CA THR A 44 14.13 -3.31 11.90
C THR A 44 14.38 -3.32 10.40
N ASP A 45 13.85 -2.35 9.67
CA ASP A 45 14.04 -2.19 8.25
C ASP A 45 15.49 -1.79 7.93
N THR A 46 16.20 -2.67 7.23
CA THR A 46 17.61 -2.48 6.86
C THR A 46 17.80 -2.10 5.39
N PHE A 47 16.76 -1.56 4.75
CA PHE A 47 16.86 -1.15 3.35
C PHE A 47 17.96 -0.10 3.12
N VAL A 48 18.84 -0.37 2.15
CA VAL A 48 19.93 0.55 1.75
C VAL A 48 19.96 0.69 0.23
N PRO A 49 19.49 1.84 -0.32
CA PRO A 49 19.46 2.05 -1.77
C PRO A 49 20.88 2.28 -2.32
N LYS A 50 21.08 1.95 -3.61
CA LYS A 50 22.39 2.03 -4.28
C LYS A 50 22.34 2.84 -5.57
N GLY A 51 23.52 3.23 -6.05
CA GLY A 51 23.70 3.97 -7.31
C GLY A 51 23.70 5.50 -7.14
N SER A 52 23.33 6.18 -8.22
CA SER A 52 23.17 7.64 -8.30
C SER A 52 22.00 8.13 -7.45
N ASP A 53 21.92 9.45 -7.24
CA ASP A 53 20.85 10.09 -6.46
C ASP A 53 19.46 9.77 -7.03
N LYS A 54 19.33 9.74 -8.37
CA LYS A 54 18.07 9.42 -9.06
C LYS A 54 17.66 7.96 -8.88
N GLU A 55 18.60 7.04 -9.02
CA GLU A 55 18.36 5.60 -8.80
C GLU A 55 17.98 5.33 -7.35
N LYS A 56 18.69 5.96 -6.41
CA LYS A 56 18.36 5.85 -4.98
C LYS A 56 16.97 6.39 -4.68
N ALA A 57 16.62 7.57 -5.18
CA ALA A 57 15.30 8.14 -4.96
C ALA A 57 14.17 7.26 -5.50
N THR A 58 14.38 6.66 -6.66
CA THR A 58 13.44 5.70 -7.25
C THR A 58 13.28 4.45 -6.38
N GLN A 59 14.40 3.86 -5.93
CA GLN A 59 14.39 2.68 -5.06
C GLN A 59 13.73 2.99 -3.71
N ILE A 60 14.00 4.15 -3.11
CA ILE A 60 13.36 4.57 -1.85
C ILE A 60 11.84 4.74 -2.05
N GLY A 61 11.41 5.38 -3.15
CA GLY A 61 9.98 5.54 -3.43
C GLY A 61 9.25 4.21 -3.63
N GLN A 62 9.89 3.24 -4.28
CA GLN A 62 9.37 1.87 -4.41
C GLN A 62 9.30 1.17 -3.05
N HIS A 63 10.39 1.23 -2.28
CA HIS A 63 10.46 0.62 -0.96
C HIS A 63 9.37 1.15 -0.02
N TYR A 64 9.17 2.47 0.04
CA TYR A 64 8.08 3.05 0.83
C TYR A 64 6.70 2.56 0.38
N GLN A 65 6.47 2.41 -0.91
CA GLN A 65 5.20 1.86 -1.40
C GLN A 65 5.00 0.41 -0.94
N GLU A 66 6.03 -0.43 -1.07
CA GLU A 66 5.97 -1.82 -0.59
C GLU A 66 5.76 -1.92 0.92
N VAL A 67 6.35 -1.00 1.69
CA VAL A 67 6.15 -0.92 3.14
C VAL A 67 4.71 -0.49 3.45
N ALA A 68 4.19 0.53 2.77
CA ALA A 68 2.83 1.03 2.96
C ALA A 68 1.76 -0.05 2.74
N ASP A 69 2.00 -1.00 1.83
CA ASP A 69 1.09 -2.12 1.57
C ASP A 69 1.04 -3.16 2.70
N LYS A 70 2.10 -3.23 3.53
CA LYS A 70 2.26 -4.24 4.59
C LYS A 70 1.85 -3.72 5.97
N VAL A 71 2.07 -2.43 6.24
CA VAL A 71 1.80 -1.84 7.56
C VAL A 71 0.32 -1.53 7.81
N ALA A 72 -0.02 -1.30 9.07
CA ALA A 72 -1.34 -0.86 9.51
C ALA A 72 -1.77 0.40 8.75
N PRO A 73 -3.08 0.56 8.44
CA PRO A 73 -3.59 1.71 7.68
C PRO A 73 -3.14 3.10 8.19
N GLU A 74 -3.11 3.29 9.50
CA GLU A 74 -2.74 4.55 10.16
C GLU A 74 -1.25 4.89 9.95
N VAL A 75 -0.41 3.87 9.79
CA VAL A 75 1.02 4.01 9.51
C VAL A 75 1.28 4.05 8.00
N SER A 76 0.43 3.36 7.22
CA SER A 76 0.48 3.24 5.76
C SER A 76 0.33 4.59 5.06
N GLU A 77 -0.64 5.41 5.49
CA GLU A 77 -0.94 6.68 4.83
C GLU A 77 0.25 7.65 4.76
N PRO A 78 0.94 8.00 5.87
CA PRO A 78 2.11 8.88 5.80
C PRO A 78 3.27 8.25 5.00
N ILE A 79 3.47 6.94 5.07
CA ILE A 79 4.51 6.25 4.28
C ILE A 79 4.20 6.33 2.78
N GLN A 80 2.95 6.17 2.38
CA GLN A 80 2.54 6.32 0.98
C GLN A 80 2.82 7.74 0.46
N LYS A 81 2.56 8.77 1.28
CA LYS A 81 2.92 10.16 0.91
C LYS A 81 4.42 10.33 0.75
N MET A 82 5.23 9.71 1.60
CA MET A 82 6.69 9.70 1.44
C MET A 82 7.11 8.98 0.15
N ALA A 83 6.46 7.88 -0.20
CA ALA A 83 6.69 7.16 -1.46
C ALA A 83 6.45 8.08 -2.65
N ASP A 84 5.36 8.83 -2.65
CA ASP A 84 4.99 9.72 -3.74
C ASP A 84 5.93 10.92 -3.88
N ILE A 85 6.40 11.49 -2.75
CA ILE A 85 7.46 12.51 -2.77
C ILE A 85 8.74 11.94 -3.40
N MET A 86 9.16 10.74 -3.00
CA MET A 86 10.39 10.14 -3.52
C MET A 86 10.27 9.72 -4.99
N LYS A 87 9.08 9.37 -5.47
CA LYS A 87 8.82 9.20 -6.91
C LYS A 87 9.01 10.51 -7.67
N GLN A 88 8.53 11.64 -7.14
CA GLN A 88 8.76 12.96 -7.76
C GLN A 88 10.25 13.31 -7.77
N VAL A 89 10.97 13.02 -6.68
CA VAL A 89 12.42 13.19 -6.61
C VAL A 89 13.12 12.32 -7.65
N GLY A 90 12.75 11.04 -7.75
CA GLY A 90 13.27 10.10 -8.75
C GLY A 90 12.94 10.49 -10.20
N ALA A 91 11.85 11.23 -10.43
CA ALA A 91 11.51 11.78 -11.74
C ALA A 91 12.31 13.06 -12.09
N SER A 92 12.89 13.73 -11.10
CA SER A 92 13.64 14.98 -11.30
C SER A 92 14.94 14.77 -12.10
N PRO A 93 15.53 15.85 -12.66
CA PRO A 93 16.80 15.76 -13.38
C PRO A 93 17.98 15.28 -12.52
N THR A 94 18.01 15.66 -11.24
CA THR A 94 19.16 15.40 -10.35
C THR A 94 18.93 14.26 -9.37
N GLY A 95 17.68 13.89 -9.09
CA GLY A 95 17.36 12.91 -8.05
C GLY A 95 17.55 13.43 -6.62
N ARG A 96 17.72 14.74 -6.44
CA ARG A 96 17.93 15.36 -5.12
C ARG A 96 16.65 16.01 -4.61
N GLN A 97 16.37 15.80 -3.32
CA GLN A 97 15.23 16.45 -2.67
C GLN A 97 15.46 17.95 -2.56
N THR A 98 14.41 18.72 -2.79
CA THR A 98 14.36 20.15 -2.46
C THR A 98 14.15 20.35 -0.95
N SER A 99 14.36 21.58 -0.45
CA SER A 99 14.07 21.93 0.94
C SER A 99 12.60 21.72 1.33
N GLU A 100 11.69 21.98 0.39
CA GLU A 100 10.25 21.75 0.56
C GLU A 100 9.97 20.25 0.70
N GLN A 101 10.48 19.43 -0.23
CA GLN A 101 10.31 17.97 -0.17
C GLN A 101 10.91 17.37 1.10
N LEU A 102 12.07 17.85 1.55
CA LEU A 102 12.65 17.44 2.84
C LEU A 102 11.74 17.80 4.02
N THR A 103 11.08 18.95 3.97
CA THR A 103 10.12 19.37 5.01
C THR A 103 8.89 18.49 5.00
N GLN A 104 8.33 18.19 3.82
CA GLN A 104 7.19 17.29 3.68
C GLN A 104 7.52 15.87 4.17
N LEU A 105 8.70 15.34 3.84
CA LEU A 105 9.16 14.04 4.33
C LEU A 105 9.26 14.00 5.86
N ARG A 106 9.81 15.04 6.49
CA ARG A 106 9.86 15.13 7.96
C ARG A 106 8.47 15.14 8.58
N GLN A 107 7.53 15.91 8.03
CA GLN A 107 6.15 15.95 8.52
C GLN A 107 5.49 14.56 8.50
N GLN A 108 5.75 13.75 7.46
CA GLN A 108 5.20 12.40 7.41
C GLN A 108 5.89 11.47 8.43
N MET A 109 7.19 11.61 8.65
CA MET A 109 7.90 10.89 9.71
C MET A 109 7.36 11.23 11.11
N ASP A 110 7.05 12.51 11.36
CA ASP A 110 6.43 12.94 12.62
C ASP A 110 5.04 12.31 12.80
N GLN A 111 4.24 12.21 11.72
CA GLN A 111 2.95 11.51 11.74
C GLN A 111 3.09 10.02 12.05
N ILE A 112 4.09 9.35 11.47
CA ILE A 112 4.41 7.95 11.83
C ILE A 112 4.74 7.84 13.32
N GLY A 113 5.53 8.78 13.86
CA GLY A 113 5.90 8.84 15.27
C GLY A 113 4.73 9.06 16.25
N VAL A 114 3.59 9.58 15.79
CA VAL A 114 2.36 9.66 16.62
C VAL A 114 1.84 8.26 16.96
N HIS A 115 1.99 7.31 16.03
CA HIS A 115 1.54 5.92 16.17
C HIS A 115 2.63 4.99 16.71
N CYS A 116 3.89 5.23 16.31
CA CYS A 116 5.04 4.39 16.65
C CYS A 116 5.91 4.98 17.76
N LYS A 117 5.34 5.08 18.97
CA LYS A 117 6.02 5.59 20.17
C LYS A 117 6.77 4.53 20.94
#